data_AF-A0A969QRH4-F1
#
_entry.id   AF-A0A969QRH4-F1
#
_cell.length_a   1.000
_cell.length_b   1.000
_cell.length_c   1.000
_cell.angle_alpha   90.00
_cell.angle_beta   90.00
_cell.angle_gamma   90.00
#
_symmetry.space_group_name_H-M   'P 1'
#
loop_
_entity.id
_entity.type
_entity.pdbx_description
1 polymer ?
#
loop_
_entity_poly.entity_id
_entity_poly.type
_entity_poly.pdbx_seq_one_letter_code
_entity_poly.pdbx_strand_id
1 'polypeptide(L)'
;MEPSRSVNSYSAISYARRIWENTLYGFRLYDRYSYQPDYRELVEVANDPAALADRSNLLFCGGMMSASTRSTMITALTQAPATDLLQRVQLAVYIASACPEGAVQR
;
A
#
# COMPACT_ATOMS: atom_id res chain seq x y z
N MET A 1 -9.18 -21.00 28.58
CA MET A 1 -9.46 -19.56 28.43
C MET A 1 -8.53 -19.05 27.34
N GLU A 2 -9.02 -19.02 26.10
CA GLU A 2 -8.25 -18.53 24.96
C GLU A 2 -8.27 -16.99 24.99
N PRO A 3 -7.12 -16.30 24.87
CA PRO A 3 -7.12 -14.86 24.84
C PRO A 3 -7.70 -14.41 23.50
N SER A 4 -8.93 -13.91 23.53
CA SER A 4 -9.52 -13.21 22.38
C SER A 4 -8.65 -12.00 22.06
N ARG A 5 -7.94 -12.07 20.93
CA ARG A 5 -7.07 -11.01 20.43
C ARG A 5 -7.95 -9.87 19.91
N SER A 6 -8.46 -9.04 20.81
CA SER A 6 -9.20 -7.84 20.44
C SER A 6 -8.21 -6.81 19.90
N VAL A 7 -8.11 -6.75 18.57
CA VAL A 7 -7.61 -5.54 17.92
C VAL A 7 -8.63 -4.45 18.25
N ASN A 8 -8.30 -3.56 19.19
CA ASN A 8 -9.17 -2.45 19.54
C ASN A 8 -9.22 -1.45 18.37
N SER A 9 -10.37 -0.82 18.12
CA SER A 9 -10.56 0.08 16.96
C SER A 9 -9.52 1.20 16.89
N TYR A 10 -9.02 1.64 18.06
CA TYR A 10 -7.94 2.61 18.16
C TYR A 10 -6.64 2.14 17.47
N SER A 11 -6.18 0.92 17.78
CA SER A 11 -4.96 0.37 17.19
C SER A 11 -5.10 0.20 15.67
N ALA A 12 -6.25 -0.27 15.17
CA ALA A 12 -6.51 -0.41 13.74
C ALA A 12 -6.48 0.92 12.99
N ILE A 13 -7.12 1.96 13.54
CA ILE A 13 -7.12 3.32 12.97
C ILE A 13 -5.71 3.91 12.99
N SER A 14 -4.98 3.76 14.10
CA SER A 14 -3.62 4.28 14.22
C SER A 14 -2.64 3.58 13.27
N TYR A 15 -2.84 2.28 13.01
CA TYR A 15 -1.98 1.49 12.14
C TYR A 15 -2.19 1.88 10.68
N ALA A 16 -3.44 1.96 10.22
CA ALA A 16 -3.77 2.40 8.86
C ALA A 16 -3.25 3.82 8.60
N ARG A 17 -3.44 4.74 9.55
CA ARG A 17 -2.88 6.09 9.48
C ARG A 17 -1.36 6.06 9.35
N ARG A 18 -0.68 5.23 10.13
CA ARG A 18 0.78 5.14 10.09
C ARG A 18 1.29 4.62 8.75
N ILE A 19 0.64 3.60 8.16
CA ILE A 19 1.02 3.12 6.82
C ILE A 19 0.88 4.24 5.81
N TRP A 20 -0.25 4.95 5.82
CA TRP A 20 -0.49 6.08 4.92
C TRP A 20 0.55 7.21 5.09
N GLU A 21 0.88 7.58 6.33
CA GLU A 21 1.93 8.57 6.59
C GLU A 21 3.30 8.10 6.06
N ASN A 22 3.61 6.81 6.18
CA ASN A 22 4.85 6.24 5.66
C ASN A 22 4.88 6.23 4.12
N THR A 23 3.75 6.03 3.43
CA THR A 23 3.71 6.12 1.96
C THR A 23 3.87 7.56 1.46
N LEU A 24 3.42 8.54 2.23
CA LEU A 24 3.58 9.95 1.88
C LEU A 24 4.97 10.49 2.21
N TYR A 25 5.48 10.19 3.40
CA TYR A 25 6.64 10.87 3.98
C TYR A 25 7.85 9.97 4.23
N GLY A 26 7.69 8.66 4.05
CA GLY A 26 8.73 7.68 4.32
C GLY A 26 8.95 7.40 5.80
N PHE A 27 10.03 6.66 6.08
CA PHE A 27 10.40 6.32 7.46
C PHE A 27 11.28 7.42 8.06
N ARG A 28 10.97 7.82 9.29
CA ARG A 28 11.77 8.76 10.07
C ARG A 28 12.30 8.09 11.33
N LEU A 29 13.58 8.25 11.59
CA LEU A 29 14.25 7.73 12.78
C LEU A 29 14.99 8.85 13.52
N TYR A 30 14.57 9.09 14.78
CA TYR A 30 15.13 10.08 15.70
C TYR A 30 15.29 11.49 15.11
N ASP A 31 14.40 11.90 14.21
CA ASP A 31 14.44 13.18 13.46
C ASP A 31 15.79 13.50 12.77
N ARG A 32 16.65 12.50 12.64
CA ARG A 32 17.99 12.61 12.05
C ARG A 32 18.08 11.89 10.71
N TYR A 33 17.38 10.77 10.58
CA TYR A 33 17.37 9.97 9.37
C TYR A 33 15.97 9.96 8.76
N SER A 34 15.88 10.35 7.50
CA SER A 34 14.65 10.28 6.70
C SER A 34 14.89 9.41 5.48
N TYR A 35 14.07 8.38 5.31
CA TYR A 35 14.09 7.49 4.16
C TYR A 35 12.82 7.72 3.35
N GLN A 36 12.92 8.60 2.35
CA GLN A 36 11.79 8.88 1.46
C GLN A 36 11.53 7.70 0.53
N PRO A 37 10.26 7.37 0.25
CA PRO A 37 9.93 6.32 -0.69
C PRO A 37 10.24 6.78 -2.11
N ASP A 38 10.92 5.92 -2.87
CA ASP A 38 11.19 6.12 -4.29
C ASP A 38 10.13 5.39 -5.12
N TYR A 39 9.33 6.15 -5.85
CA TYR A 39 8.21 5.65 -6.65
C TYR A 39 8.47 5.67 -8.15
N ARG A 40 9.69 5.99 -8.61
CA ARG A 40 9.98 6.19 -10.04
C ARG A 40 9.52 5.00 -10.91
N GLU A 41 9.83 3.78 -10.51
CA GLU A 41 9.42 2.58 -11.26
C GLU A 41 7.89 2.36 -11.31
N LEU A 42 7.17 2.77 -10.26
CA LEU A 42 5.72 2.60 -10.19
C LEU A 42 5.00 3.70 -10.96
N VAL A 43 5.57 4.91 -11.01
CA VAL A 43 5.02 6.05 -11.78
C VAL A 43 5.02 5.76 -13.29
N GLU A 44 6.00 5.03 -13.80
CA GLU A 44 6.07 4.64 -15.22
C GLU A 44 4.83 3.84 -15.68
N VAL A 45 4.25 3.04 -14.78
CA VAL A 45 3.07 2.21 -15.05
C VAL A 45 1.77 2.79 -14.47
N ALA A 46 1.82 3.93 -13.79
CA ALA A 46 0.69 4.47 -13.03
C ALA A 46 -0.50 4.93 -13.89
N ASN A 47 -0.28 5.17 -15.18
CA ASN A 47 -1.35 5.50 -16.12
C ASN A 47 -2.31 4.33 -16.35
N ASP A 48 -1.86 3.09 -16.15
CA ASP A 48 -2.65 1.88 -16.27
C ASP A 48 -2.90 1.26 -14.88
N PRO A 49 -4.12 1.37 -14.32
CA PRO A 49 -4.46 0.79 -13.03
C PRO A 49 -4.23 -0.73 -12.93
N ALA A 50 -4.40 -1.47 -14.03
CA ALA A 50 -4.19 -2.92 -14.04
C ALA A 50 -2.70 -3.25 -14.00
N ALA A 51 -1.89 -2.58 -14.83
CA ALA A 51 -0.44 -2.74 -14.82
C ALA A 51 0.18 -2.31 -13.48
N LEU A 52 -0.32 -1.22 -12.89
CA LEU A 52 0.10 -0.77 -11.56
C LEU A 52 -0.23 -1.82 -10.49
N ALA A 53 -1.44 -2.40 -10.51
CA ALA A 53 -1.82 -3.46 -9.58
C ALA A 53 -0.93 -4.71 -9.73
N ASP A 54 -0.61 -5.11 -10.97
CA ASP A 54 0.28 -6.24 -11.23
C ASP A 54 1.72 -5.96 -10.74
N ARG A 55 2.23 -4.75 -10.97
CA ARG A 55 3.55 -4.34 -10.48
C ARG A 55 3.58 -4.31 -8.95
N SER A 56 2.54 -3.77 -8.30
CA SER A 56 2.40 -3.78 -6.85
C SER A 56 2.30 -5.20 -6.27
N ASN A 57 1.57 -6.11 -6.94
CA ASN A 57 1.52 -7.52 -6.55
C ASN A 57 2.92 -8.15 -6.54
N LEU A 58 3.71 -7.94 -7.59
CA LEU A 58 5.07 -8.47 -7.66
C LEU A 58 5.97 -7.94 -6.54
N LEU A 59 5.92 -6.63 -6.27
CA LEU A 59 6.83 -6.00 -5.30
C LEU A 59 6.46 -6.27 -3.85
N PHE A 60 5.17 -6.25 -3.51
CA PHE A 60 4.72 -6.28 -2.12
C PHE A 60 4.14 -7.64 -1.70
N CYS A 61 3.51 -8.36 -2.63
CA CYS A 61 2.85 -9.64 -2.34
C CYS A 61 3.58 -10.85 -2.94
N GLY A 62 4.77 -10.64 -3.53
CA GLY A 62 5.55 -11.71 -4.18
C GLY A 62 4.82 -12.39 -5.35
N GLY A 63 3.86 -11.70 -5.99
CA GLY A 63 3.02 -12.26 -7.04
C GLY A 63 1.79 -13.04 -6.55
N MET A 64 1.63 -13.19 -5.23
CA MET A 64 0.59 -14.03 -4.61
C MET A 64 -0.66 -13.25 -4.16
N MET A 65 -0.85 -12.01 -4.62
CA MET A 65 -2.07 -11.25 -4.36
C MET A 65 -3.30 -11.98 -4.89
N SER A 66 -4.31 -12.15 -4.05
CA SER A 66 -5.56 -12.79 -4.46
C SER A 66 -6.28 -11.97 -5.55
N ALA A 67 -7.02 -12.66 -6.42
CA ALA A 67 -7.78 -12.02 -7.50
C ALA A 67 -8.81 -11.00 -6.96
N SER A 68 -9.39 -11.27 -5.79
CA SER A 68 -10.28 -10.34 -5.08
C SER A 68 -9.58 -9.06 -4.63
N THR A 69 -8.38 -9.17 -4.04
CA THR A 69 -7.59 -8.02 -3.60
C THR A 69 -7.15 -7.20 -4.81
N ARG A 70 -6.71 -7.86 -5.89
CA ARG A 70 -6.34 -7.20 -7.14
C ARG A 70 -7.51 -6.43 -7.76
N SER A 71 -8.69 -7.04 -7.83
CA SER A 71 -9.90 -6.38 -8.36
C SER A 71 -10.30 -5.15 -7.51
N THR A 72 -10.22 -5.28 -6.19
CA THR A 72 -10.48 -4.17 -5.25
C THR A 72 -9.48 -3.04 -5.45
N MET A 73 -8.20 -3.37 -5.59
CA MET A 73 -7.14 -2.39 -5.86
C MET A 73 -7.39 -1.66 -7.18
N ILE A 74 -7.63 -2.37 -8.28
CA ILE A 74 -7.92 -1.75 -9.58
C ILE A 74 -9.12 -0.80 -9.48
N THR A 75 -10.19 -1.24 -8.82
CA THR A 75 -11.37 -0.41 -8.59
C THR A 75 -10.99 0.88 -7.86
N ALA A 76 -10.24 0.81 -6.76
CA ALA A 76 -9.78 1.99 -6.04
C ALA A 76 -8.89 2.91 -6.89
N LEU A 77 -7.95 2.34 -7.67
CA LEU A 77 -7.03 3.10 -8.52
C LEU A 77 -7.74 3.83 -9.66
N THR A 78 -8.82 3.27 -10.19
CA THR A 78 -9.65 3.96 -11.21
C THR A 78 -10.38 5.18 -10.67
N GLN A 79 -10.63 5.25 -9.35
CA GLN A 79 -11.23 6.41 -8.71
C GLN A 79 -10.21 7.54 -8.44
N ALA A 80 -8.91 7.21 -8.41
CA ALA A 80 -7.87 8.22 -8.27
C ALA A 80 -7.72 9.02 -9.59
N PRO A 81 -7.61 10.35 -9.54
CA PRO A 81 -7.45 11.19 -10.73
C PRO A 81 -6.27 10.75 -11.60
N ALA A 82 -6.48 10.57 -12.91
CA ALA A 82 -5.41 10.20 -13.83
C ALA A 82 -4.34 11.31 -13.99
N THR A 83 -4.65 12.54 -13.58
CA THR A 83 -3.71 13.66 -13.56
C THR A 83 -2.73 13.60 -12.39
N ASP A 84 -3.03 12.83 -11.34
CA ASP A 84 -2.18 12.68 -10.16
C ASP A 84 -1.66 11.25 -10.05
N LEU A 85 -0.66 10.95 -10.89
CA LEU A 85 -0.03 9.64 -10.96
C LEU A 85 0.67 9.27 -9.65
N LEU A 86 1.23 10.25 -8.95
CA LEU A 86 1.91 10.02 -7.68
C LEU A 86 0.91 9.57 -6.61
N GLN A 87 -0.22 10.25 -6.48
CA GLN A 87 -1.27 9.86 -5.54
C GLN A 87 -1.81 8.46 -5.84
N ARG A 88 -1.98 8.13 -7.13
CA ARG A 88 -2.42 6.79 -7.54
C ARG A 88 -1.40 5.71 -7.14
N VAL A 89 -0.11 5.97 -7.31
CA VAL A 89 0.95 5.06 -6.84
C VAL A 89 0.93 4.91 -5.31
N GLN A 90 0.83 6.02 -4.58
CA GLN A 90 0.76 5.99 -3.12
C GLN A 90 -0.45 5.19 -2.61
N LEU A 91 -1.60 5.29 -3.30
CA LEU A 91 -2.78 4.48 -3.03
C LEU A 91 -2.53 2.99 -3.29
N ALA A 92 -1.89 2.64 -4.41
CA ALA A 92 -1.54 1.25 -4.72
C ALA A 92 -0.63 0.64 -3.64
N VAL A 93 0.40 1.38 -3.22
CA VAL A 93 1.34 0.96 -2.17
C VAL A 93 0.64 0.83 -0.81
N TYR A 94 -0.26 1.74 -0.48
CA TYR A 94 -1.06 1.66 0.74
C TYR A 94 -1.93 0.40 0.75
N ILE A 95 -2.66 0.12 -0.33
CA ILE A 95 -3.51 -1.08 -0.42
C ILE A 95 -2.65 -2.36 -0.37
N ALA A 96 -1.52 -2.38 -1.08
CA ALA A 96 -0.61 -3.52 -1.13
C ALA A 96 0.09 -3.81 0.21
N SER A 97 0.36 -2.79 1.03
CA SER A 97 0.95 -2.96 2.36
C SER A 97 -0.08 -3.26 3.44
N ALA A 98 -1.34 -2.86 3.24
CA ALA A 98 -2.45 -3.18 4.14
C ALA A 98 -3.08 -4.54 3.86
N CYS A 99 -2.85 -5.15 2.69
CA CYS A 99 -3.43 -6.46 2.40
C CYS A 99 -2.71 -7.59 3.16
N PRO A 100 -3.44 -8.61 3.66
CA PRO A 100 -2.87 -9.73 4.40
C PRO A 100 -1.71 -10.42 3.68
N GLU A 101 -1.81 -10.51 2.35
CA GLU A 101 -0.84 -11.14 1.47
C GLU A 101 0.47 -10.33 1.36
N GLY A 102 0.44 -9.03 1.60
CA GLY A 102 1.62 -8.15 1.63
C GLY A 102 2.18 -7.97 3.05
N ALA A 103 1.35 -8.16 4.08
CA ALA A 103 1.77 -8.11 5.48
C ALA A 103 2.64 -9.32 5.89
N VAL A 104 2.52 -10.44 5.17
CA VAL A 104 3.40 -11.61 5.29
C VAL A 104 4.30 -11.66 4.05
N GLN A 105 5.29 -10.77 3.98
CA GLN A 105 6.40 -10.96 3.06
C GLN A 105 7.11 -12.26 3.50
N ARG A 106 7.01 -13.31 2.69
CA ARG A 106 7.69 -14.60 2.94
C ARG A 106 9.12 -14.57 2.43
#